data_AF-A0A443QJX9-F1
#
_entry.id   AF-A0A443QJX9-F1
#
_cell.length_a   1.000
_cell.length_b   1.000
_cell.length_c   1.000
_cell.angle_alpha   90.00
_cell.angle_beta   90.00
_cell.angle_gamma   90.00
#
_symmetry.space_group_name_H-M   'P 1'
#
loop_
_entity.id
_entity.type
_entity.pdbx_description
1 polymer ?
#
loop_
_entity_poly.entity_id
_entity_poly.type
_entity_poly.pdbx_seq_one_letter_code
_entity_poly.pdbx_strand_id
1 'polypeptide(L)'
;MEAKRSDSECERLRLELLDLNKKRDAIDAEIKMWSQQNVGMDDELVDKDGFPRNDVDIYQIRTARNKIICLRNDGKALMKQIEEKLYKYHAMNPPDPEPPRR
;
A
#
# COMPACT_ATOMS: atom_id res chain seq x y z
N MET A 1 -27.14 -19.02 20.54
CA MET A 1 -26.69 -17.61 20.51
C MET A 1 -25.52 -17.40 19.54
N GLU A 2 -24.90 -18.44 18.98
CA GLU A 2 -23.71 -18.30 18.11
C GLU A 2 -23.93 -17.60 16.75
N ALA A 3 -25.07 -17.80 16.07
CA ALA A 3 -25.25 -17.26 14.71
C ALA A 3 -25.18 -15.73 14.63
N LYS A 4 -25.71 -15.01 15.65
CA LYS A 4 -25.64 -13.54 15.73
C LYS A 4 -24.23 -13.01 15.98
N ARG A 5 -23.36 -13.78 16.63
CA ARG A 5 -21.96 -13.41 16.86
C ARG A 5 -21.15 -13.51 15.57
N SER A 6 -21.37 -14.58 14.81
CA SER A 6 -20.68 -14.82 13.53
C SER A 6 -20.99 -13.72 12.49
N ASP A 7 -22.25 -13.33 12.35
CA ASP A 7 -22.64 -12.24 11.42
C ASP A 7 -22.03 -10.90 11.82
N SER A 8 -22.01 -10.58 13.12
CA SER A 8 -21.42 -9.33 13.62
C SER A 8 -19.89 -9.26 13.43
N GLU A 9 -19.22 -10.42 13.48
CA GLU A 9 -17.78 -10.53 13.26
C GLU A 9 -17.43 -10.40 11.78
N CYS A 10 -18.24 -10.98 10.90
CA CYS A 10 -18.08 -10.87 9.45
C CYS A 10 -18.26 -9.41 8.98
N GLU A 11 -19.26 -8.70 9.50
CA GLU A 11 -19.46 -7.28 9.20
C GLU A 11 -18.31 -6.40 9.72
N ARG A 12 -17.79 -6.70 10.91
CA ARG A 12 -16.61 -6.01 11.45
C ARG A 12 -15.38 -6.21 10.56
N LEU A 13 -15.11 -7.44 10.12
CA LEU A 13 -14.00 -7.74 9.21
C LEU A 13 -14.15 -7.01 7.86
N ARG A 14 -15.38 -6.94 7.34
CA ARG A 14 -15.69 -6.17 6.13
C ARG A 14 -15.37 -4.70 6.29
N LEU A 15 -15.81 -4.07 7.39
CA LEU A 15 -15.52 -2.66 7.67
C LEU A 15 -14.02 -2.40 7.83
N GLU A 16 -13.31 -3.27 8.53
CA GLU A 16 -11.85 -3.17 8.67
C GLU A 16 -11.12 -3.32 7.33
N LEU A 17 -11.55 -4.24 6.46
CA LEU A 17 -11.00 -4.39 5.12
C LEU A 17 -11.22 -3.13 4.28
N LEU A 18 -12.40 -2.52 4.35
CA LEU A 18 -12.70 -1.26 3.66
C LEU A 18 -11.81 -0.11 4.16
N ASP A 19 -11.58 -0.02 5.47
CA ASP A 19 -10.69 0.99 6.05
C ASP A 19 -9.22 0.79 5.63
N LEU A 20 -8.74 -0.45 5.66
CA LEU A 20 -7.41 -0.79 5.17
C LEU A 20 -7.26 -0.46 3.68
N ASN A 21 -8.28 -0.74 2.87
CA ASN A 21 -8.24 -0.43 1.44
C ASN A 21 -8.14 1.09 1.19
N LYS A 22 -8.89 1.89 1.95
CA LYS A 22 -8.79 3.36 1.90
C LYS A 22 -7.39 3.85 2.29
N LYS A 23 -6.78 3.26 3.32
CA LYS A 23 -5.42 3.59 3.74
C LYS A 23 -4.39 3.24 2.66
N ARG A 24 -4.55 2.09 2.00
CA ARG A 24 -3.73 1.73 0.83
C ARG A 24 -3.85 2.78 -0.27
N ASP A 25 -5.07 3.14 -0.64
CA ASP A 25 -5.32 4.11 -1.71
C ASP A 25 -4.72 5.49 -1.40
N ALA A 26 -4.73 5.90 -0.11
CA ALA A 26 -4.07 7.13 0.33
C ALA A 26 -2.54 7.05 0.19
N ILE A 27 -1.92 5.93 0.56
CA ILE A 27 -0.48 5.70 0.38
C ILE A 27 -0.11 5.71 -1.11
N ASP A 28 -0.89 5.05 -1.96
CA ASP A 28 -0.65 5.01 -3.40
C ASP A 28 -0.80 6.40 -4.04
N ALA A 29 -1.78 7.19 -3.60
CA ALA A 29 -1.95 8.57 -4.04
C ALA A 29 -0.74 9.44 -3.64
N GLU A 30 -0.24 9.27 -2.42
CA GLU A 30 0.93 10.00 -1.94
C GLU A 30 2.19 9.61 -2.73
N ILE A 31 2.43 8.32 -2.95
CA ILE A 31 3.54 7.83 -3.79
C ILE A 31 3.46 8.44 -5.19
N LYS A 32 2.26 8.49 -5.78
CA LYS A 32 2.05 9.06 -7.11
C LYS A 32 2.36 10.56 -7.14
N MET A 33 1.96 11.30 -6.11
CA MET A 33 2.27 12.72 -5.99
C MET A 33 3.80 12.95 -5.97
N TRP A 34 4.52 12.22 -5.12
CA TRP A 34 5.98 12.36 -5.03
C TRP A 34 6.68 11.90 -6.32
N SER A 35 6.16 10.86 -6.99
CA SER A 35 6.69 10.39 -8.28
C SER A 35 6.48 11.38 -9.43
N GLN A 36 5.43 12.20 -9.37
CA GLN A 36 5.16 13.24 -10.37
C GLN A 36 6.06 14.47 -10.21
N GLN A 37 6.65 14.68 -9.04
CA GLN A 37 7.57 15.81 -8.78
C GLN A 37 8.94 15.66 -9.45
N ASN A 38 9.13 14.74 -10.39
CA ASN A 38 10.40 14.48 -11.10
C ASN A 38 11.60 14.25 -10.16
N VAL A 39 11.34 13.79 -8.95
CA VAL A 39 12.38 13.25 -8.06
C VAL A 39 12.71 11.86 -8.61
N GLY A 40 13.62 11.80 -9.58
CA GLY A 40 14.12 10.52 -10.10
C GLY A 40 14.54 9.65 -8.92
N MET A 41 14.01 8.45 -8.80
CA MET A 41 14.34 7.53 -7.71
C MET A 41 15.70 6.88 -7.88
N ASP A 42 16.07 6.68 -9.15
CA ASP A 42 17.23 5.91 -9.56
C ASP A 42 18.36 6.78 -10.10
N ASP A 43 18.14 8.10 -10.23
CA ASP A 43 19.16 9.02 -10.71
C ASP A 43 20.32 9.15 -9.71
N GLU A 44 21.53 9.20 -10.23
CA GLU A 44 22.71 9.50 -9.43
C GLU A 44 22.62 10.94 -8.89
N LEU A 45 22.96 11.15 -7.62
CA LEU A 45 22.97 12.47 -6.97
C LEU A 45 24.35 13.12 -6.98
N VAL A 46 25.32 12.41 -7.55
CA VAL A 46 26.71 12.85 -7.70
C VAL A 46 27.02 13.02 -9.17
N ASP A 47 27.98 13.88 -9.46
CA ASP A 47 28.58 14.01 -10.78
C ASP A 47 29.64 12.92 -11.02
N LYS A 48 30.31 12.99 -12.18
CA LYS A 48 31.34 12.03 -12.60
C LYS A 48 32.59 12.08 -11.73
N ASP A 49 32.81 13.18 -11.02
CA ASP A 49 33.97 13.41 -10.17
C ASP A 49 33.66 13.08 -8.69
N GLY A 50 32.42 12.67 -8.39
CA GLY A 50 31.96 12.26 -7.06
C GLY A 50 31.48 13.41 -6.19
N PHE A 51 31.28 14.61 -6.74
CA PHE A 51 30.77 15.75 -6.02
C PHE A 51 29.24 15.84 -6.10
N PRO A 52 28.58 16.46 -5.09
CA PRO A 52 27.15 16.75 -5.14
C PRO A 52 26.82 17.58 -6.37
N ARG A 53 25.91 17.09 -7.21
CA ARG A 53 25.36 17.84 -8.34
C ARG A 53 24.79 19.18 -7.91
N ASN A 54 25.20 20.25 -8.59
CA ASN A 54 24.79 21.61 -8.27
C ASN A 54 23.55 22.06 -9.04
N ASP A 55 23.12 21.26 -10.02
CA ASP A 55 21.93 21.46 -10.85
C ASP A 55 20.63 20.99 -10.17
N VAL A 56 20.73 20.24 -9.07
CA VAL A 56 19.58 19.69 -8.35
C VAL A 56 19.67 19.88 -6.85
N ASP A 57 18.52 20.03 -6.19
CA ASP A 57 18.46 20.04 -4.73
C ASP A 57 18.50 18.60 -4.19
N ILE A 58 19.72 18.16 -3.86
CA ILE A 58 20.00 16.83 -3.31
C ILE A 58 19.29 16.60 -1.99
N TYR A 59 19.12 17.63 -1.17
CA TYR A 59 18.47 17.49 0.14
C TYR A 59 16.98 17.18 -0.03
N GLN A 60 16.30 17.92 -0.91
CA GLN A 60 14.91 17.66 -1.25
C GLN A 60 14.73 16.27 -1.87
N ILE A 61 15.59 15.91 -2.82
CA ILE A 61 15.53 14.60 -3.46
C ILE A 61 15.71 13.48 -2.44
N ARG A 62 16.73 13.55 -1.57
CA ARG A 62 16.95 12.53 -0.53
C ARG A 62 15.77 12.40 0.41
N THR A 63 15.16 13.51 0.79
CA THR A 63 13.97 13.52 1.66
C THR A 63 12.77 12.87 0.98
N ALA A 64 12.51 13.23 -0.28
CA ALA A 64 11.43 12.67 -1.07
C ALA A 64 11.65 11.16 -1.34
N ARG A 65 12.86 10.74 -1.74
CA ARG A 65 13.20 9.31 -1.91
C ARG A 65 12.96 8.52 -0.63
N ASN A 66 13.42 9.02 0.51
CA ASN A 66 13.20 8.38 1.81
C ASN A 66 11.71 8.22 2.09
N LYS A 67 10.92 9.30 1.96
CA LYS A 67 9.46 9.23 2.15
C LYS A 67 8.80 8.18 1.26
N ILE A 68 9.11 8.16 -0.03
CA ILE A 68 8.53 7.16 -0.94
C ILE A 68 8.96 5.73 -0.55
N ILE A 69 10.22 5.51 -0.15
CA ILE A 69 10.69 4.19 0.31
C ILE A 69 9.90 3.73 1.54
N CYS A 70 9.72 4.60 2.52
CA CYS A 70 8.92 4.32 3.71
C CYS A 70 7.46 4.00 3.33
N LEU A 71 6.81 4.84 2.52
CA LEU A 71 5.45 4.63 2.04
C LEU A 71 5.30 3.30 1.28
N ARG A 72 6.27 2.93 0.44
CA ARG A 72 6.26 1.64 -0.27
C ARG A 72 6.36 0.46 0.68
N ASN A 73 7.18 0.57 1.73
CA ASN A 73 7.30 -0.49 2.74
C ASN A 73 6.04 -0.61 3.58
N ASP A 74 5.45 0.52 3.98
CA ASP A 74 4.19 0.56 4.70
C ASP A 74 3.04 -0.02 3.86
N GLY A 75 2.98 0.33 2.57
CA GLY A 75 2.03 -0.24 1.62
C GLY A 75 2.15 -1.76 1.49
N LYS A 76 3.39 -2.29 1.42
CA LYS A 76 3.62 -3.75 1.42
C LYS A 76 3.14 -4.42 2.70
N ALA A 77 3.44 -3.83 3.86
CA ALA A 77 2.99 -4.35 5.14
C ALA A 77 1.46 -4.34 5.24
N LEU A 78 0.82 -3.29 4.73
CA LEU A 78 -0.62 -3.12 4.73
C LEU A 78 -1.31 -4.10 3.77
N MET A 79 -0.75 -4.35 2.58
CA MET A 79 -1.27 -5.39 1.67
C MET A 79 -1.26 -6.77 2.32
N LYS A 80 -0.20 -7.12 3.04
CA LYS A 80 -0.14 -8.40 3.77
C LYS A 80 -1.25 -8.51 4.82
N GLN A 81 -1.53 -7.44 5.55
CA GLN A 81 -2.65 -7.40 6.51
C GLN A 81 -4.01 -7.53 5.83
N ILE A 82 -4.21 -6.88 4.68
CA ILE A 82 -5.44 -7.02 3.89
C ILE A 82 -5.61 -8.48 3.47
N GLU A 83 -4.57 -9.10 2.92
CA GLU A 83 -4.58 -10.49 2.48
C GLU A 83 -4.99 -11.44 3.61
N GLU A 84 -4.36 -11.34 4.78
CA GLU A 84 -4.68 -12.18 5.95
C GLU A 84 -6.14 -12.01 6.41
N LYS A 85 -6.66 -10.78 6.42
CA LYS A 85 -8.06 -10.50 6.81
C LYS A 85 -9.04 -10.95 5.74
N LEU A 86 -8.67 -10.84 4.48
CA LEU A 86 -9.49 -11.27 3.35
C LEU A 86 -9.66 -12.80 3.34
N TYR A 87 -8.58 -13.54 3.61
CA TYR A 87 -8.67 -14.99 3.79
C TYR A 87 -9.61 -15.38 4.94
N LYS A 88 -9.52 -14.69 6.09
CA LYS A 88 -10.44 -14.91 7.22
C LYS A 88 -11.88 -14.61 6.85
N TYR A 89 -12.13 -13.51 6.15
CA TYR A 89 -13.46 -13.11 5.69
C TYR A 89 -14.06 -14.16 4.74
N HIS A 90 -13.31 -14.60 3.72
CA HIS A 90 -13.78 -15.62 2.78
C HIS A 90 -13.92 -17.01 3.40
N ALA A 91 -13.11 -17.36 4.39
CA ALA A 91 -13.29 -18.60 5.13
C ALA A 91 -14.61 -18.62 5.93
N MET A 92 -15.06 -17.45 6.41
CA MET A 92 -16.34 -17.29 7.11
C MET A 92 -17.53 -17.16 6.16
N ASN A 93 -17.31 -16.59 4.98
CA ASN A 93 -18.33 -16.38 3.96
C ASN A 93 -17.84 -16.94 2.61
N PRO A 94 -17.87 -18.28 2.45
CA PRO A 94 -17.40 -18.91 1.24
C PRO A 94 -18.20 -18.37 0.04
N PRO A 95 -17.52 -17.94 -1.04
CA PRO A 95 -18.23 -17.53 -2.24
C PRO A 95 -19.04 -18.72 -2.77
N ASP A 96 -20.21 -18.44 -3.34
CA ASP A 96 -20.98 -19.45 -4.05
C ASP A 96 -20.07 -20.19 -5.05
N PRO A 97 -20.21 -21.52 -5.19
CA PRO A 97 -19.37 -22.28 -6.10
C PRO A 97 -19.50 -21.69 -7.51
N GLU A 98 -18.36 -21.26 -8.06
CA GLU A 98 -18.30 -20.75 -9.44
C GLU A 98 -18.96 -21.78 -10.37
N PRO A 99 -19.91 -21.38 -11.23
CA PRO A 99 -20.48 -22.30 -12.20
C PRO A 99 -19.34 -22.85 -13.09
N PRO A 100 -19.40 -24.14 -13.49
CA PRO A 100 -18.32 -24.79 -14.19
C PRO A 100 -17.92 -23.97 -15.42
N ARG A 101 -16.64 -23.58 -15.48
CA ARG A 101 -16.07 -22.92 -16.66
C ARG A 101 -16.16 -23.93 -17.80
N ARG A 102 -16.98 -23.56 -18.79
CA ARG A 102 -17.38 -24.40 -19.92
C ARG A 102 -16.24 -24.58 -20.91
#